data_AF-A0A6G2W1F0-F1
#
_entry.id   AF-A0A6G2W1F0-F1
#
_cell.length_a   1.000
_cell.length_b   1.000
_cell.length_c   1.000
_cell.angle_alpha   90.00
_cell.angle_beta   90.00
_cell.angle_gamma   90.00
#
_symmetry.space_group_name_H-M   'P 1'
#
loop_
_entity.id
_entity.type
_entity.pdbx_description
1 polymer ?
#
loop_
_entity_poly.entity_id
_entity_poly.type
_entity_poly.pdbx_seq_one_letter_code
_entity_poly.pdbx_strand_id
1 'polypeptide(L)'
;MSAYSTAYQALTTGRALRPHEAAKVLSDLQRETGEELANAVEQQLDGKFRRTDTDTDGAFRKKRLHYGASMRVINAFRVLAQAPRPTTPNSPTRSTS
;
A
#
# COMPACT_ATOMS: atom_id res chain seq x y z
N MET A 1 0.27 -9.62 16.39
CA MET A 1 1.63 -9.10 16.10
C MET A 1 1.64 -8.56 14.69
N SER A 2 2.15 -7.35 14.45
CA SER A 2 2.25 -6.74 13.11
C SER A 2 3.42 -7.32 12.31
N ALA A 3 3.31 -7.26 10.97
CA ALA A 3 4.39 -7.60 10.05
C ALA A 3 5.65 -6.77 10.30
N TYR A 4 5.52 -5.48 10.67
CA TYR A 4 6.64 -4.61 11.02
C TYR A 4 7.42 -5.11 12.24
N SER A 5 6.73 -5.54 13.29
CA SER A 5 7.38 -6.10 14.49
C SER A 5 8.15 -7.38 14.16
N THR A 6 7.56 -8.23 13.32
CA THR A 6 8.18 -9.49 12.90
C THR A 6 9.42 -9.24 12.04
N ALA A 7 9.35 -8.30 11.10
CA ALA A 7 10.47 -7.89 10.27
C ALA A 7 11.59 -7.25 11.11
N TYR A 8 11.25 -6.35 12.03
CA TYR A 8 12.20 -5.72 12.94
C TYR A 8 12.93 -6.74 13.81
N GLN A 9 12.21 -7.69 14.39
CA GLN A 9 12.81 -8.75 15.19
C GLN A 9 13.75 -9.63 14.36
N ALA A 10 13.36 -10.00 13.14
CA ALA A 10 14.23 -10.77 12.24
C ALA A 10 15.53 -10.03 11.90
N LEU A 11 15.45 -8.73 11.66
CA LEU A 11 16.62 -7.89 11.34
C LEU A 11 17.54 -7.68 12.55
N THR A 12 16.98 -7.54 13.76
CA THR A 12 17.75 -7.20 14.98
C THR A 12 18.31 -8.41 15.72
N THR A 13 17.65 -9.57 15.65
CA THR A 13 18.09 -10.78 16.36
C THR A 13 19.16 -11.56 15.60
N GLY A 14 19.51 -11.16 14.37
CA GLY A 14 20.49 -11.87 13.54
C GLY A 14 20.02 -13.26 13.06
N ARG A 15 18.79 -13.66 13.36
CA ARG A 15 18.19 -14.90 12.86
C ARG A 15 17.85 -14.73 11.38
N ALA A 16 18.58 -15.44 10.52
CA ALA A 16 18.23 -15.53 9.11
C ALA A 16 16.84 -16.15 8.93
N LEU A 17 15.92 -15.40 8.32
CA LEU A 17 14.63 -15.92 7.89
C LEU A 17 14.84 -16.90 6.74
N ARG A 18 14.13 -18.03 6.76
CA ARG A 18 14.07 -18.90 5.59
C ARG A 18 13.36 -18.15 4.45
N PRO A 19 13.64 -18.48 3.16
CA PRO A 19 13.06 -17.76 2.03
C PRO A 19 11.52 -17.65 2.06
N HIS A 20 10.82 -18.70 2.51
CA HIS A 20 9.36 -18.68 2.64
C HIS A 20 8.86 -17.81 3.81
N GLU A 21 9.60 -17.76 4.92
CA GLU A 21 9.28 -16.89 6.06
C GLU A 21 9.48 -15.42 5.65
N ALA A 22 10.57 -15.12 4.94
CA ALA A 22 10.83 -13.80 4.39
C ALA A 22 9.76 -13.39 3.38
N ALA A 23 9.40 -14.26 2.44
CA ALA A 23 8.34 -14.00 1.46
C ALA A 23 7.00 -13.69 2.14
N LYS A 24 6.65 -14.44 3.20
CA LYS A 24 5.44 -14.20 3.98
C LYS A 24 5.46 -12.83 4.68
N VAL A 25 6.53 -12.53 5.42
CA VAL A 25 6.68 -11.22 6.10
C VAL A 25 6.62 -10.07 5.11
N LEU A 26 7.24 -10.22 3.94
CA LEU A 26 7.22 -9.24 2.86
C LEU A 26 5.84 -9.03 2.23
N SER A 27 5.04 -10.10 2.10
CA SER A 27 3.64 -9.99 1.65
C SER A 27 2.76 -9.34 2.72
N ASP A 28 2.94 -9.72 3.99
CA ASP A 28 2.20 -9.13 5.11
C ASP A 28 2.51 -7.63 5.26
N LEU A 29 3.78 -7.24 5.09
CA LEU A 29 4.20 -5.83 5.07
C LEU A 29 3.57 -5.06 3.90
N GLN A 30 3.51 -5.64 2.70
CA GLN A 30 2.87 -5.00 1.55
C GLN A 30 1.39 -4.72 1.81
N ARG A 31 0.70 -5.69 2.43
CA ARG A 31 -0.71 -5.55 2.81
C ARG A 31 -0.90 -4.46 3.87
N GLU A 32 -0.18 -4.54 4.99
CA GLU A 32 -0.29 -3.57 6.09
C GLU A 32 0.06 -2.15 5.60
N THR A 33 1.16 -1.98 4.85
CA THR A 33 1.56 -0.66 4.31
C THR A 33 0.51 -0.11 3.35
N GLY A 34 -0.03 -0.94 2.45
CA GLY A 34 -1.01 -0.50 1.46
C GLY A 34 -2.35 -0.10 2.10
N GLU A 35 -2.79 -0.81 3.13
CA GLU A 35 -3.97 -0.46 3.94
C GLU A 35 -3.74 0.84 4.71
N GLU A 36 -2.59 1.00 5.37
CA GLU A 36 -2.23 2.23 6.10
C GLU A 36 -2.18 3.46 5.18
N LEU A 37 -1.56 3.33 4.00
CA LEU A 37 -1.51 4.41 3.01
C LEU A 37 -2.91 4.79 2.50
N ALA A 38 -3.76 3.81 2.22
CA ALA A 38 -5.14 4.06 1.80
C ALA A 38 -5.91 4.85 2.88
N ASN A 39 -5.80 4.44 4.13
CA ASN A 39 -6.47 5.08 5.26
C ASN A 39 -5.93 6.49 5.53
N ALA A 40 -4.61 6.68 5.50
CA ALA A 40 -3.98 7.98 5.71
C ALA A 40 -4.39 9.00 4.64
N VAL A 41 -4.43 8.58 3.38
CA VAL A 41 -4.88 9.44 2.26
C VAL A 41 -6.37 9.73 2.37
N GLU A 42 -7.20 8.74 2.72
CA GLU A 42 -8.64 8.94 2.94
C GLU A 42 -8.90 9.95 4.07
N GLN A 43 -8.20 9.83 5.20
CA GLN A 43 -8.29 10.76 6.32
C GLN A 43 -7.83 12.17 5.95
N GLN A 44 -6.74 12.31 5.17
CA GLN A 44 -6.27 13.61 4.70
C GLN A 44 -7.26 14.32 3.75
N LEU A 45 -8.15 13.56 3.12
CA LEU A 45 -9.12 14.04 2.14
C LEU A 45 -10.54 14.20 2.70
N ASP A 46 -10.82 13.67 3.89
CA ASP A 46 -12.12 13.85 4.51
C ASP A 46 -12.47 15.34 4.64
N GLY A 47 -13.73 15.65 4.38
CA GLY A 47 -14.26 17.02 4.38
C GLY A 47 -13.83 17.89 3.19
N LYS A 48 -12.68 17.66 2.53
CA LYS A 48 -12.12 18.57 1.51
C LYS A 48 -12.99 18.78 0.27
N PHE A 49 -13.75 17.76 -0.11
CA PHE A 49 -14.58 17.79 -1.32
C PHE A 49 -16.08 17.96 -1.02
N ARG A 50 -16.45 18.25 0.23
CA ARG A 50 -17.84 18.55 0.58
C ARG A 50 -18.27 19.87 -0.05
N ARG A 51 -19.55 19.94 -0.41
CA ARG A 51 -20.17 21.19 -0.83
C ARG A 51 -20.21 22.14 0.36
N THR A 52 -19.81 23.38 0.15
CA THR A 52 -19.96 24.47 1.13
C THR A 52 -21.02 25.46 0.66
N ASP A 53 -21.55 26.26 1.57
CA ASP A 53 -22.61 27.23 1.26
C ASP A 53 -22.17 28.30 0.25
N THR A 54 -20.86 28.51 0.14
CA THR A 54 -20.22 29.43 -0.81
C THR A 54 -19.93 28.81 -2.19
N ASP A 55 -20.16 27.52 -2.38
CA ASP A 55 -19.85 26.84 -3.64
C ASP A 55 -20.89 27.15 -4.72
N THR A 56 -20.42 27.67 -5.85
CA THR A 56 -21.19 27.61 -7.10
C THR A 56 -21.26 26.17 -7.61
N ASP A 57 -22.25 25.85 -8.45
CA ASP A 57 -22.38 24.51 -9.04
C ASP A 57 -21.13 24.12 -9.85
N GLY A 58 -20.48 25.08 -10.50
CA GLY A 58 -19.22 24.87 -11.22
C GLY A 58 -18.06 24.52 -10.29
N ALA A 59 -17.95 25.18 -9.14
CA ALA A 59 -16.94 24.87 -8.12
C ALA A 59 -17.16 23.47 -7.52
N PHE A 60 -18.42 23.13 -7.21
CA PHE A 60 -18.77 21.81 -6.70
C PHE A 60 -18.50 20.70 -7.72
N ARG A 61 -18.77 20.93 -9.02
CA ARG A 61 -18.44 19.98 -10.09
C ARG A 61 -16.94 19.69 -10.14
N LYS A 62 -16.08 20.71 -10.01
CA LYS A 62 -14.62 20.53 -9.94
C LYS A 62 -14.21 19.74 -8.70
N LYS A 63 -14.74 20.06 -7.51
CA LYS A 63 -14.51 19.29 -6.27
C LYS A 63 -14.85 17.80 -6.46
N ARG A 64 -15.99 17.49 -7.09
CA ARG A 64 -16.41 16.11 -7.38
C ARG A 64 -15.46 15.37 -8.33
N LEU A 65 -14.92 16.06 -9.34
CA LEU A 65 -13.91 15.48 -10.23
C LEU A 65 -12.62 15.15 -9.48
N HIS A 66 -12.15 16.06 -8.61
CA HIS A 66 -10.98 15.82 -7.78
C HIS A 66 -11.21 14.66 -6.80
N TYR A 67 -12.37 14.60 -6.15
CA TYR A 67 -12.76 13.47 -5.31
C TYR A 67 -12.66 12.15 -6.07
N GLY A 68 -13.23 12.06 -7.28
CA GLY A 68 -13.15 10.86 -8.11
C GLY A 68 -11.71 10.50 -8.54
N ALA A 69 -10.84 11.48 -8.75
CA ALA A 69 -9.42 11.24 -8.99
C ALA A 69 -8.72 10.70 -7.74
N SER A 70 -8.99 11.28 -6.58
CA SER A 70 -8.44 10.82 -5.30
C SER A 70 -8.87 9.40 -4.92
N MET A 71 -10.14 9.07 -5.11
CA MET A 71 -10.64 7.72 -4.84
C MET A 71 -9.98 6.66 -5.72
N ARG A 72 -9.59 7.01 -6.96
CA ARG A 72 -8.80 6.11 -7.81
C ARG A 72 -7.43 5.80 -7.21
N VAL A 73 -6.78 6.79 -6.58
CA VAL A 73 -5.49 6.60 -5.90
C VAL A 73 -5.65 5.73 -4.66
N ILE A 74 -6.65 6.01 -3.80
CA ILE A 74 -6.95 5.20 -2.61
C ILE A 74 -7.21 3.74 -3.02
N ASN A 75 -8.02 3.53 -4.05
CA ASN A 75 -8.30 2.19 -4.55
C ASN A 75 -7.05 1.51 -5.14
N ALA A 76 -6.14 2.26 -5.78
CA ALA A 76 -4.86 1.72 -6.24
C ALA A 76 -4.00 1.20 -5.06
N PHE A 77 -3.96 1.91 -3.93
CA PHE A 77 -3.28 1.41 -2.72
C PHE A 77 -3.93 0.14 -2.17
N ARG A 78 -5.26 0.06 -2.15
CA ARG A 78 -5.98 -1.14 -1.73
C ARG A 78 -5.73 -2.33 -2.65
N VAL A 79 -5.66 -2.11 -3.96
CA VAL A 79 -5.30 -3.14 -4.94
C VAL A 79 -3.85 -3.58 -4.74
N LEU A 80 -2.92 -2.65 -4.53
CA LEU A 80 -1.52 -2.97 -4.23
C LEU A 80 -1.40 -3.80 -2.95
N ALA A 81 -2.17 -3.50 -1.90
CA ALA A 81 -2.19 -4.26 -0.65
C ALA A 81 -2.61 -5.72 -0.84
N GLN A 82 -3.43 -6.01 -1.84
CA GLN A 82 -3.95 -7.35 -2.17
C GLN A 82 -3.17 -8.04 -3.29
N ALA A 83 -2.30 -7.31 -3.99
CA ALA A 83 -1.60 -7.82 -5.16
C ALA A 83 -0.61 -8.93 -4.77
N PRO A 84 -0.60 -10.07 -5.47
CA PRO A 84 0.44 -11.08 -5.31
C PRO A 84 1.80 -10.44 -5.53
N ARG A 85 2.72 -10.61 -4.58
CA ARG A 85 4.07 -10.07 -4.73
C ARG A 85 4.77 -10.82 -5.86
N PRO A 86 5.34 -10.13 -6.87
CA PRO A 86 6.06 -10.81 -7.93
C PRO A 86 7.22 -11.59 -7.30
N THR A 87 7.23 -12.90 -7.50
CA THR A 87 8.39 -13.73 -7.16
C THR A 87 9.53 -13.27 -8.04
N THR A 88 10.65 -12.88 -7.45
CA THR A 88 11.90 -12.60 -8.19
C THR A 88 12.14 -13.73 -9.19
N PRO A 89 12.46 -13.43 -10.46
CA PRO A 89 12.78 -14.48 -11.42
C PRO A 89 13.97 -15.26 -10.86
N ASN A 90 13.83 -16.59 -10.76
CA ASN A 90 14.95 -17.49 -10.50
C ASN A 90 16.05 -17.12 -11.49
N SER A 91 17.15 -16.52 -11.03
CA SER A 91 18.36 -16.45 -11.84
C SER A 91 18.75 -17.89 -12.18
N PRO A 92 18.81 -18.29 -13.47
CA PRO A 92 19.33 -19.60 -13.80
C PRO A 92 20.79 -19.63 -13.34
N THR A 93 21.09 -20.54 -12.41
CA THR A 93 22.46 -20.87 -12.00
C THR A 93 23.18 -21.42 -13.22
N ARG A 94 23.83 -20.55 -14.00
CA ARG A 94 24.73 -20.98 -15.08
C ARG A 94 26.03 -21.43 -14.43
N SER A 95 26.06 -22.67 -13.95
CA SER A 95 27.31 -23.38 -13.69
C SER A 95 28.01 -23.60 -15.03
N THR A 96 29.05 -22.84 -15.30
CA THR A 96 30.06 -23.23 -16.28
C THR A 96 31.17 -23.92 -15.53
N SER A 97 31.25 -25.24 -15.70
CA SER A 97 32.46 -26.03 -15.48
C SER A 97 33.59 -25.62 -16.42
#